data_AF-A0A1V4VB95-F1
#
_entry.id   AF-A0A1V4VB95-F1
#
_cell.length_a   1.000
_cell.length_b   1.000
_cell.length_c   1.000
_cell.angle_alpha   90.00
_cell.angle_beta   90.00
_cell.angle_gamma   90.00
#
_symmetry.space_group_name_H-M   'P 1'
#
loop_
_entity.id
_entity.type
_entity.pdbx_description
1 polymer ?
#
loop_
_entity_poly.entity_id
_entity_poly.type
_entity_poly.pdbx_seq_one_letter_code
_entity_poly.pdbx_strand_id
1 'polypeptide(L)'
;MSPIDSALLLALYLIAFAAVHSLMASLPFKRRAAKILGSRIDPWYPAIFSASAFVMVLPLVYLVYLFPGKILYVVPSPWRWTMVAGQILAGLLSVRAFVDAPHRFRVSLQLAGPRAAGAEALEPQGVYRWIRDPFLLSGVLIIWLTPFMTTNILVLYAAVTVYLYLGSLHWERRLLAQFGDEYRSYQKRVPRAVPWRGRAPAGEG
;
A
#
# COMPACT_ATOMS: atom_id res chain seq x y z
N MET A 1 6.14 31.53 3.02
CA MET A 1 5.83 30.77 1.79
C MET A 1 4.35 30.92 1.52
N SER A 2 3.92 31.24 0.29
CA SER A 2 2.49 31.39 0.01
C SER A 2 1.77 30.03 0.09
N PRO A 3 0.43 29.98 0.24
CA PRO A 3 -0.32 28.73 0.20
C PRO A 3 -0.05 27.91 -1.07
N ILE A 4 0.05 28.59 -2.23
CA ILE A 4 0.33 27.95 -3.52
C ILE A 4 1.73 27.33 -3.53
N ASP A 5 2.75 28.08 -3.09
CA ASP A 5 4.13 27.58 -3.04
C ASP A 5 4.26 26.35 -2.13
N SER A 6 3.58 26.36 -0.98
CA SER A 6 3.59 25.23 -0.05
C SER A 6 2.91 23.98 -0.62
N ALA A 7 1.77 24.15 -1.31
CA ALA A 7 1.09 23.06 -1.97
C ALA A 7 1.92 22.48 -3.13
N LEU A 8 2.57 23.34 -3.92
CA LEU A 8 3.47 22.93 -5.00
C LEU A 8 4.69 22.17 -4.47
N LEU A 9 5.31 22.63 -3.39
CA LEU A 9 6.43 21.94 -2.76
C LEU A 9 6.04 20.53 -2.30
N LEU A 10 4.90 20.40 -1.62
CA LEU A 10 4.37 19.10 -1.17
C LEU A 10 4.04 18.18 -2.34
N ALA A 11 3.46 18.72 -3.42
CA ALA A 11 3.15 17.96 -4.62
C ALA A 11 4.42 17.46 -5.34
N LEU A 12 5.43 18.32 -5.50
CA LEU A 12 6.72 17.95 -6.08
C LEU A 12 7.43 16.89 -5.23
N TYR A 13 7.40 17.03 -3.91
CA TYR A 13 7.94 16.03 -3.01
C TYR A 13 7.21 14.69 -3.16
N LEU A 14 5.86 14.70 -3.21
CA LEU A 14 5.08 13.50 -3.40
C LEU A 14 5.39 12.82 -4.74
N ILE A 15 5.59 13.59 -5.82
CA ILE A 15 5.99 13.07 -7.13
C ILE A 15 7.36 12.40 -7.04
N ALA A 16 8.33 13.03 -6.39
CA ALA A 16 9.66 12.46 -6.19
C ALA A 16 9.59 11.17 -5.35
N PHE A 17 8.84 11.19 -4.25
CA PHE A 17 8.58 10.01 -3.43
C PHE A 17 7.94 8.89 -4.26
N ALA A 18 6.87 9.18 -4.99
CA ALA A 18 6.14 8.23 -5.80
C ALA A 18 7.04 7.62 -6.88
N ALA A 19 7.90 8.41 -7.51
CA ALA A 19 8.85 7.94 -8.52
C ALA A 19 9.86 6.97 -7.92
N VAL A 20 10.52 7.32 -6.81
CA VAL A 20 11.53 6.47 -6.17
C VAL A 20 10.90 5.20 -5.59
N HIS A 21 9.78 5.33 -4.88
CA HIS A 21 9.05 4.19 -4.33
C HIS A 21 8.54 3.24 -5.43
N SER A 22 8.01 3.78 -6.53
CA SER A 22 7.55 2.97 -7.68
C SER A 22 8.72 2.30 -8.39
N LEU A 23 9.87 2.96 -8.50
CA LEU A 23 11.11 2.38 -9.03
C LEU A 23 11.53 1.17 -8.19
N MET A 24 11.60 1.31 -6.86
CA MET A 24 11.94 0.21 -5.95
C MET A 24 10.89 -0.91 -5.95
N ALA A 25 9.61 -0.59 -6.21
CA ALA A 25 8.55 -1.58 -6.35
C ALA A 25 8.58 -2.32 -7.70
N SER A 26 9.34 -1.83 -8.69
CA SER A 26 9.37 -2.37 -10.05
C SER A 26 10.11 -3.71 -10.14
N LEU A 27 9.68 -4.59 -11.05
CA LEU A 27 10.39 -5.85 -11.31
C LEU A 27 11.82 -5.62 -11.84
N PRO A 28 12.10 -4.66 -12.75
CA PRO A 28 13.47 -4.41 -13.20
C PRO A 28 14.42 -4.02 -12.06
N PHE A 29 13.98 -3.17 -11.13
CA PHE A 29 14.80 -2.81 -9.98
C PHE A 29 15.03 -4.02 -9.06
N LYS A 30 13.98 -4.80 -8.78
CA LYS A 30 14.09 -6.05 -8.01
C LYS A 30 15.06 -7.05 -8.64
N ARG A 31 15.04 -7.22 -9.97
CA ARG A 31 16.02 -8.07 -10.71
C ARG A 31 17.45 -7.56 -10.54
N ARG A 32 17.66 -6.24 -10.68
CA ARG A 32 18.98 -5.63 -10.50
C ARG A 32 19.47 -5.82 -9.07
N ALA A 33 18.62 -5.58 -8.07
CA ALA A 33 18.95 -5.79 -6.66
C ALA A 33 19.32 -7.25 -6.38
N ALA A 34 18.52 -8.21 -6.87
CA ALA A 34 18.80 -9.64 -6.73
C ALA A 34 20.11 -10.05 -7.44
N LYS A 35 20.44 -9.46 -8.59
CA LYS A 35 21.69 -9.70 -9.32
C LYS A 35 22.92 -9.18 -8.57
N ILE A 36 22.82 -8.02 -7.92
CA ILE A 36 23.94 -7.36 -7.24
C ILE A 36 24.15 -7.95 -5.83
N LEU A 37 23.08 -8.15 -5.07
CA LEU A 37 23.14 -8.53 -3.65
C LEU A 37 22.96 -10.05 -3.44
N GLY A 38 22.69 -10.80 -4.50
CA GLY A 38 22.44 -12.23 -4.46
C GLY A 38 21.10 -12.61 -3.82
N SER A 39 20.87 -13.91 -3.63
CA SER A 39 19.61 -14.44 -3.07
C SER A 39 19.40 -14.10 -1.58
N ARG A 40 20.46 -13.72 -0.86
CA ARG A 40 20.40 -13.38 0.57
C ARG A 40 19.54 -12.15 0.86
N ILE A 41 19.31 -11.27 -0.13
CA ILE A 41 18.49 -10.08 0.05
C ILE A 41 16.98 -10.38 0.07
N ASP A 42 16.55 -11.54 -0.45
CA ASP A 42 15.13 -11.87 -0.65
C ASP A 42 14.24 -11.69 0.60
N PRO A 43 14.60 -12.25 1.78
CA PRO A 43 13.80 -12.06 3.00
C PRO A 43 13.87 -10.62 3.56
N TRP A 44 14.97 -9.92 3.32
CA TRP A 44 15.20 -8.56 3.83
C TRP A 44 14.61 -7.47 2.93
N TYR A 45 14.37 -7.77 1.66
CA TYR A 45 13.92 -6.79 0.68
C TYR A 45 12.60 -6.11 1.09
N PRO A 46 11.55 -6.80 1.56
CA PRO A 46 10.32 -6.15 2.01
C PRO A 46 10.55 -5.19 3.19
N ALA A 47 11.45 -5.55 4.11
CA ALA A 47 11.80 -4.72 5.26
C ALA A 47 12.59 -3.48 4.82
N ILE A 48 13.59 -3.63 3.94
CA ILE A 48 14.36 -2.52 3.38
C ILE A 48 13.46 -1.58 2.57
N PHE A 49 12.59 -2.14 1.73
CA PHE A 49 11.61 -1.38 0.97
C PHE A 49 10.70 -0.55 1.89
N SER A 50 10.15 -1.17 2.94
CA SER A 50 9.28 -0.49 3.91
C SER A 50 10.03 0.57 4.72
N ALA A 51 11.25 0.27 5.16
CA ALA A 51 12.10 1.22 5.88
C ALA A 51 12.46 2.43 5.00
N SER A 52 12.79 2.21 3.73
CA SER A 52 13.05 3.30 2.79
C SER A 52 11.84 4.21 2.58
N ALA A 53 10.64 3.63 2.46
CA ALA A 53 9.40 4.38 2.35
C ALA A 53 9.15 5.21 3.61
N PHE A 54 9.36 4.62 4.80
CA PHE A 54 9.23 5.32 6.07
C PHE A 54 10.20 6.51 6.17
N VAL A 55 11.48 6.30 5.87
CA VAL A 55 12.51 7.35 5.86
C VAL A 55 12.15 8.47 4.90
N MET A 56 11.64 8.16 3.70
CA MET A 56 11.22 9.18 2.73
C MET A 56 9.93 9.91 3.12
N VAL A 57 9.09 9.35 3.98
CA VAL A 57 7.89 10.06 4.47
C VAL A 57 8.24 11.06 5.58
N LEU A 58 9.33 10.88 6.34
CA LEU A 58 9.69 11.77 7.45
C LEU A 58 9.87 13.24 7.02
N PRO A 59 10.61 13.57 5.94
CA PRO A 59 10.71 14.96 5.49
C PRO A 59 9.38 15.52 4.98
N LEU A 60 8.53 14.69 4.38
CA LEU A 60 7.19 15.11 3.96
C LEU A 60 6.32 15.49 5.17
N VAL A 61 6.34 14.67 6.22
CA VAL A 61 5.65 14.96 7.49
C VAL A 61 6.19 16.26 8.10
N TYR A 62 7.51 16.45 8.08
CA TYR A 62 8.13 17.68 8.56
C TYR A 62 7.72 18.91 7.74
N LEU A 63 7.65 18.81 6.42
CA LEU A 63 7.17 19.88 5.55
C LEU A 63 5.71 20.23 5.81
N VAL A 64 4.85 19.23 6.03
CA VAL A 64 3.44 19.44 6.41
C VAL A 64 3.34 20.12 7.77
N TYR A 65 4.21 19.76 8.72
CA TYR A 65 4.26 20.41 10.04
C TYR A 65 4.67 21.89 9.93
N LEU A 66 5.66 22.22 9.10
CA LEU A 66 6.09 23.61 8.87
C LEU A 66 5.06 24.43 8.08
N PHE A 67 4.36 23.79 7.14
CA PHE A 67 3.41 24.45 6.25
C PHE A 67 2.05 23.72 6.25
N PRO A 68 1.33 23.75 7.39
CA PRO A 68 0.07 23.04 7.52
C PRO A 68 -1.03 23.66 6.64
N GLY A 69 -0.94 24.95 6.32
CA GLY A 69 -2.03 25.66 5.66
C GLY A 69 -3.16 25.99 6.65
N LYS A 70 -4.37 26.28 6.13
CA LYS A 70 -5.51 26.65 7.00
C LYS A 70 -6.11 25.40 7.63
N ILE A 71 -6.43 25.48 8.92
CA ILE A 71 -7.17 24.41 9.61
C ILE A 71 -8.60 24.38 9.06
N LEU A 72 -9.03 23.19 8.65
CA LEU A 72 -10.40 22.92 8.18
C LEU A 72 -11.26 22.37 9.31
N TYR A 73 -10.73 21.41 10.07
CA TYR A 73 -11.40 20.87 11.24
C TYR A 73 -10.40 20.31 12.26
N VAL A 74 -10.87 20.25 13.51
CA VAL A 74 -10.26 19.47 14.59
C VAL A 74 -11.39 18.72 15.28
N VAL A 75 -11.29 17.39 15.36
CA VAL A 75 -12.33 16.55 15.94
C VAL A 75 -12.20 16.55 17.47
N PRO A 76 -13.27 16.85 18.23
CA PRO A 76 -13.23 16.83 19.69
C PRO A 76 -13.25 15.40 20.26
N SER A 77 -12.95 15.29 21.56
CA SER A 77 -13.19 14.07 22.33
C SER A 77 -14.70 13.81 22.46
N PRO A 78 -15.18 12.55 22.44
CA PRO A 78 -14.41 11.30 22.33
C PRO A 78 -14.10 10.86 20.89
N TRP A 79 -14.72 11.48 19.89
CA TRP A 79 -14.68 11.06 18.49
C TRP A 79 -13.27 10.98 17.89
N ARG A 80 -12.38 11.87 18.32
CA ARG A 80 -10.96 11.83 17.90
C ARG A 80 -10.29 10.51 18.24
N TRP A 81 -10.64 9.91 19.39
CA TRP A 81 -10.06 8.64 19.83
C TRP A 81 -10.66 7.47 19.06
N THR A 82 -11.93 7.56 18.64
CA THR A 82 -12.52 6.60 17.70
C THR A 82 -11.79 6.60 16.36
N MET A 83 -11.43 7.79 15.84
CA MET A 83 -10.66 7.89 14.60
C MET A 83 -9.24 7.31 14.76
N VAL A 84 -8.53 7.65 15.85
CA VAL A 84 -7.21 7.07 16.15
C VAL A 84 -7.27 5.54 16.33
N ALA A 85 -8.29 5.03 17.03
CA ALA A 85 -8.50 3.59 17.16
C ALA A 85 -8.71 2.93 15.78
N GLY A 86 -9.46 3.57 14.89
CA GLY A 86 -9.61 3.10 13.51
C GLY A 86 -8.30 3.10 12.71
N GLN A 87 -7.41 4.10 12.92
CA GLN A 87 -6.06 4.09 12.32
C GLN A 87 -5.22 2.90 12.83
N ILE A 88 -5.29 2.59 14.13
CA ILE A 88 -4.60 1.44 14.72
C ILE A 88 -5.14 0.14 14.13
N LEU A 89 -6.46 -0.03 14.07
CA LEU A 89 -7.09 -1.21 13.48
C LEU A 89 -6.72 -1.38 11.99
N ALA A 90 -6.65 -0.30 11.23
CA ALA A 90 -6.16 -0.30 9.86
C ALA A 90 -4.67 -0.69 9.77
N GLY A 91 -3.85 -0.23 10.70
CA GLY A 91 -2.45 -0.68 10.83
C GLY A 91 -2.33 -2.18 11.09
N LEU A 92 -3.12 -2.69 12.05
CA LEU A 92 -3.19 -4.13 12.37
C LEU A 92 -3.68 -4.96 11.18
N LEU A 93 -4.63 -4.43 10.39
CA LEU A 93 -5.07 -5.05 9.13
C LEU A 93 -3.91 -5.21 8.14
N SER A 94 -3.06 -4.20 7.97
CA SER A 94 -1.85 -4.29 7.13
C SER A 94 -0.89 -5.38 7.61
N VAL A 95 -0.64 -5.42 8.93
CA VAL A 95 0.22 -6.45 9.54
C VAL A 95 -0.37 -7.84 9.31
N ARG A 96 -1.68 -8.01 9.55
CA ARG A 96 -2.39 -9.26 9.32
C ARG A 96 -2.30 -9.69 7.85
N ALA A 97 -2.48 -8.76 6.91
CA ALA A 97 -2.38 -9.00 5.48
C ALA A 97 -0.97 -9.41 5.03
N PHE A 98 0.07 -8.89 5.68
CA PHE A 98 1.44 -9.33 5.43
C PHE A 98 1.66 -10.77 5.92
N VAL A 99 1.20 -11.08 7.15
CA VAL A 99 1.33 -12.42 7.77
C VAL A 99 0.49 -13.48 7.04
N ASP A 100 -0.67 -13.11 6.48
CA ASP A 100 -1.53 -14.04 5.72
C ASP A 100 -0.96 -14.45 4.35
N ALA A 101 -0.07 -13.64 3.77
CA ALA A 101 0.50 -13.95 2.46
C ALA A 101 1.94 -13.41 2.32
N PRO A 102 2.90 -13.86 3.14
CA PRO A 102 4.28 -13.39 3.10
C PRO A 102 4.95 -13.73 1.76
N HIS A 103 4.53 -14.83 1.12
CA HIS A 103 5.00 -15.24 -0.20
C HIS A 103 4.79 -14.16 -1.27
N ARG A 104 3.72 -13.33 -1.16
CA ARG A 104 3.47 -12.22 -2.10
C ARG A 104 4.57 -11.16 -2.09
N PHE A 105 5.36 -11.05 -1.03
CA PHE A 105 6.39 -10.02 -0.88
C PHE A 105 7.80 -10.52 -1.21
N ARG A 106 7.99 -11.83 -1.38
CA ARG A 106 9.29 -12.41 -1.75
C ARG A 106 9.66 -12.00 -3.17
N VAL A 107 10.84 -11.41 -3.33
CA VAL A 107 11.35 -10.95 -4.63
C VAL A 107 11.52 -12.13 -5.58
N SER A 108 12.07 -13.24 -5.09
CA SER A 108 12.25 -14.47 -5.86
C SER A 108 10.95 -14.93 -6.54
N LEU A 109 9.86 -15.04 -5.79
CA LEU A 109 8.54 -15.44 -6.31
C LEU A 109 7.94 -14.39 -7.26
N GLN A 110 8.11 -13.10 -6.98
CA GLN A 110 7.66 -12.05 -7.90
C GLN A 110 8.43 -12.02 -9.24
N LEU A 111 9.67 -12.50 -9.24
CA LEU A 111 10.52 -12.56 -10.43
C LEU A 111 10.34 -13.86 -11.23
N ALA A 112 9.89 -14.94 -10.59
CA ALA A 112 9.75 -16.27 -11.17
C ALA A 112 8.75 -16.31 -12.35
N GLY A 113 7.80 -15.38 -12.38
CA GLY A 113 6.85 -15.24 -13.49
C GLY A 113 5.80 -16.36 -13.55
N PRO A 114 4.95 -16.38 -14.60
CA PRO A 114 3.74 -17.21 -14.66
C PRO A 114 3.99 -18.72 -14.86
N ARG A 115 5.24 -19.13 -15.13
CA ARG A 115 5.61 -20.50 -15.54
C ARG A 115 6.75 -21.11 -14.72
N ALA A 116 7.10 -20.51 -13.59
CA ALA A 116 8.10 -21.12 -12.73
C ALA A 116 7.57 -22.46 -12.20
N ALA A 117 8.36 -23.52 -12.33
CA ALA A 117 8.08 -24.80 -11.70
C ALA A 117 7.97 -24.57 -10.18
N GLY A 118 6.78 -24.80 -9.62
CA GLY A 118 6.45 -24.46 -8.22
C GLY A 118 5.65 -23.16 -8.04
N ALA A 119 5.03 -22.60 -9.09
CA ALA A 119 3.99 -21.59 -8.92
C ALA A 119 2.82 -22.19 -8.14
N GLU A 120 2.77 -21.93 -6.83
CA GLU A 120 1.66 -22.30 -5.97
C GLU A 120 0.35 -21.77 -6.56
N ALA A 121 -0.71 -22.59 -6.49
CA ALA A 121 -2.05 -22.17 -6.88
C ALA A 121 -2.45 -20.89 -6.12
N LEU A 122 -3.29 -20.05 -6.73
CA LEU A 122 -3.81 -18.89 -6.04
C LEU A 122 -4.82 -19.35 -4.98
N GLU A 123 -4.32 -19.58 -3.77
CA GLU A 123 -5.14 -19.92 -2.61
C GLU A 123 -5.31 -18.70 -1.70
N PRO A 124 -6.45 -17.99 -1.72
CA PRO A 124 -6.67 -16.87 -0.83
C PRO A 124 -6.82 -17.37 0.62
N GLN A 125 -5.91 -16.93 1.48
CA GLN A 125 -5.93 -17.25 2.91
C GLN A 125 -6.23 -16.02 3.77
N GLY A 126 -6.76 -16.25 4.97
CA GLY A 126 -7.07 -15.21 5.96
C GLY A 126 -7.85 -14.02 5.40
N VAL A 127 -7.29 -12.81 5.54
CA VAL A 127 -7.93 -11.55 5.10
C VAL A 127 -8.19 -11.50 3.60
N TYR A 128 -7.38 -12.18 2.80
CA TYR A 128 -7.55 -12.22 1.33
C TYR A 128 -8.80 -12.97 0.89
N ARG A 129 -9.49 -13.68 1.80
CA ARG A 129 -10.80 -14.25 1.52
C ARG A 129 -11.94 -13.22 1.57
N TRP A 130 -11.69 -12.05 2.15
CA TRP A 130 -12.67 -10.98 2.33
C TRP A 130 -12.42 -9.80 1.40
N ILE A 131 -11.16 -9.39 1.28
CA ILE A 131 -10.73 -8.28 0.43
C ILE A 131 -9.40 -8.62 -0.25
N ARG A 132 -9.29 -8.36 -1.55
CA ARG A 132 -8.08 -8.73 -2.31
C ARG A 132 -6.93 -7.74 -2.17
N ASP A 133 -7.21 -6.52 -1.74
CA ASP A 133 -6.21 -5.48 -1.48
C ASP A 133 -6.39 -4.81 -0.10
N PRO A 134 -5.99 -5.49 0.98
CA PRO A 134 -6.03 -4.93 2.32
C PRO A 134 -5.15 -3.68 2.50
N PHE A 135 -4.04 -3.57 1.76
CA PHE A 135 -3.09 -2.46 1.89
C PHE A 135 -3.64 -1.16 1.29
N LEU A 136 -4.42 -1.23 0.20
CA LEU A 136 -5.17 -0.09 -0.28
C LEU A 136 -6.19 0.38 0.77
N LEU A 137 -6.98 -0.54 1.33
CA LEU A 137 -7.99 -0.19 2.33
C LEU A 137 -7.32 0.45 3.56
N SER A 138 -6.33 -0.21 4.14
CA SER A 138 -5.66 0.27 5.34
C SER A 138 -4.95 1.59 5.12
N GLY A 139 -4.27 1.78 3.99
CA GLY A 139 -3.60 3.04 3.65
C GLY A 139 -4.59 4.22 3.57
N VAL A 140 -5.73 4.00 2.91
CA VAL A 140 -6.80 5.01 2.82
C VAL A 140 -7.40 5.28 4.20
N LEU A 141 -7.72 4.25 5.00
CA LEU A 141 -8.26 4.44 6.34
C LEU A 141 -7.29 5.19 7.26
N ILE A 142 -5.99 4.86 7.22
CA ILE A 142 -4.97 5.51 8.06
C ILE A 142 -4.94 7.02 7.79
N ILE A 143 -4.92 7.46 6.53
CA ILE A 143 -4.85 8.90 6.23
C ILE A 143 -6.19 9.60 6.45
N TRP A 144 -7.32 9.00 6.08
CA TRP A 144 -8.63 9.67 6.18
C TRP A 144 -9.22 9.67 7.59
N LEU A 145 -8.71 8.82 8.49
CA LEU A 145 -9.02 8.87 9.92
C LEU A 145 -8.08 9.80 10.71
N THR A 146 -7.37 10.72 10.05
CA THR A 146 -6.65 11.78 10.77
C THR A 146 -7.65 12.74 11.46
N PRO A 147 -7.56 12.93 12.80
CA PRO A 147 -8.57 13.65 13.59
C PRO A 147 -8.45 15.18 13.51
N PHE A 148 -7.61 15.68 12.63
CA PHE A 148 -7.50 17.09 12.27
C PHE A 148 -7.18 17.17 10.79
N MET A 149 -7.60 18.24 10.13
CA MET A 149 -7.34 18.43 8.71
C MET A 149 -7.02 19.88 8.44
N THR A 150 -6.08 20.07 7.54
CA THR A 150 -5.72 21.37 7.02
C THR A 150 -5.79 21.34 5.49
N THR A 151 -5.78 22.51 4.85
CA THR A 151 -5.85 22.60 3.38
C THR A 151 -4.73 21.81 2.70
N ASN A 152 -3.50 21.88 3.22
CA ASN A 152 -2.36 21.21 2.60
C ASN A 152 -2.38 19.68 2.86
N ILE A 153 -2.83 19.25 4.05
CA ILE A 153 -3.03 17.82 4.34
C ILE A 153 -4.11 17.25 3.43
N LEU A 154 -5.22 17.96 3.22
CA LEU A 154 -6.31 17.50 2.36
C LEU A 154 -5.85 17.28 0.91
N VAL A 155 -5.15 18.26 0.34
CA VAL A 155 -4.58 18.15 -1.02
C VAL A 155 -3.58 16.99 -1.09
N LEU A 156 -2.71 16.87 -0.09
CA LEU A 156 -1.74 15.77 -0.02
C LEU A 156 -2.44 14.41 0.06
N TYR A 157 -3.45 14.25 0.92
CA TYR A 157 -4.17 12.98 1.10
C TYR A 157 -5.02 12.60 -0.13
N ALA A 158 -5.59 13.57 -0.83
CA ALA A 158 -6.23 13.32 -2.11
C ALA A 158 -5.23 12.76 -3.13
N ALA A 159 -4.04 13.38 -3.25
CA ALA A 159 -3.00 12.91 -4.16
C ALA A 159 -2.42 11.54 -3.75
N VAL A 160 -2.20 11.31 -2.45
CA VAL A 160 -1.78 10.01 -1.90
C VAL A 160 -2.83 8.94 -2.17
N THR A 161 -4.13 9.25 -2.04
CA THR A 161 -5.21 8.30 -2.36
C THR A 161 -5.16 7.86 -3.82
N VAL A 162 -4.96 8.80 -4.75
CA VAL A 162 -4.77 8.50 -6.18
C VAL A 162 -3.54 7.60 -6.37
N TYR A 163 -2.42 7.95 -5.74
CA TYR A 163 -1.20 7.15 -5.81
C TYR A 163 -1.38 5.71 -5.30
N LEU A 164 -2.01 5.53 -4.12
CA LEU A 164 -2.32 4.21 -3.56
C LEU A 164 -3.21 3.40 -4.50
N TYR A 165 -4.24 4.03 -5.08
CA TYR A 165 -5.14 3.37 -6.01
C TYR A 165 -4.45 2.95 -7.32
N LEU A 166 -3.58 3.80 -7.88
CA LEU A 166 -2.77 3.46 -9.05
C LEU A 166 -1.78 2.33 -8.73
N GLY A 167 -1.15 2.35 -7.55
CA GLY A 167 -0.29 1.29 -7.06
C GLY A 167 -1.03 -0.05 -6.94
N SER A 168 -2.25 -0.03 -6.38
CA SER A 168 -3.17 -1.16 -6.31
C SER A 168 -3.50 -1.74 -7.70
N LEU A 169 -3.83 -0.88 -8.67
CA LEU A 169 -4.07 -1.30 -10.06
C LEU A 169 -2.84 -1.96 -10.68
N HIS A 170 -1.66 -1.38 -10.47
CA HIS A 170 -0.40 -1.94 -10.99
C HIS A 170 -0.08 -3.30 -10.37
N TRP A 171 -0.25 -3.42 -9.06
CA TRP A 171 -0.05 -4.67 -8.34
C TRP A 171 -1.00 -5.76 -8.85
N GLU A 172 -2.28 -5.42 -9.01
CA GLU A 172 -3.28 -6.35 -9.52
C GLU A 172 -3.01 -6.79 -10.97
N ARG A 173 -2.55 -5.89 -11.84
CA ARG A 173 -2.13 -6.26 -13.21
C ARG A 173 -1.01 -7.30 -13.21
N ARG A 174 -0.09 -7.25 -12.24
CA ARG A 174 0.96 -8.27 -12.09
C ARG A 174 0.40 -9.60 -11.64
N LEU A 175 -0.52 -9.60 -10.69
CA LEU A 175 -1.19 -10.84 -10.24
C LEU A 175 -2.00 -11.47 -11.38
N LEU A 176 -2.70 -10.66 -12.19
CA LEU A 176 -3.36 -11.14 -13.41
C LEU A 176 -2.38 -11.74 -14.41
N ALA A 177 -1.22 -11.11 -14.61
CA ALA A 177 -0.18 -11.64 -15.49
C ALA A 177 0.40 -12.96 -14.96
N GLN A 178 0.48 -13.12 -13.64
CA GLN A 178 1.04 -14.30 -12.97
C GLN A 178 0.07 -15.49 -12.92
N PHE A 179 -1.19 -15.24 -12.53
CA PHE A 179 -2.18 -16.29 -12.22
C PHE A 179 -3.30 -16.40 -13.26
N GLY A 180 -3.36 -15.50 -14.24
CA GLY A 180 -4.31 -15.57 -15.35
C GLY A 180 -5.78 -15.66 -14.90
N ASP A 181 -6.48 -16.67 -15.41
CA ASP A 181 -7.92 -16.85 -15.21
C ASP A 181 -8.32 -17.27 -13.80
N GLU A 182 -7.39 -17.89 -13.05
CA GLU A 182 -7.59 -18.19 -11.64
C GLU A 182 -7.77 -16.89 -10.83
N TYR A 183 -6.92 -15.90 -11.09
CA TYR A 183 -7.06 -14.58 -10.47
C TYR A 183 -8.29 -13.85 -10.96
N ARG A 184 -8.66 -13.91 -12.25
CA ARG A 184 -9.94 -13.33 -12.72
C ARG A 184 -11.14 -13.90 -11.99
N SER A 185 -11.15 -15.21 -11.76
CA SER A 185 -12.20 -15.89 -11.01
C SER A 185 -12.24 -15.44 -9.55
N TYR A 186 -11.07 -15.28 -8.93
CA TYR A 186 -10.95 -14.69 -7.60
C TYR A 186 -11.47 -13.24 -7.54
N GLN A 187 -11.18 -12.39 -8.51
CA GLN A 187 -11.68 -11.00 -8.56
C GLN A 187 -13.22 -10.90 -8.59
N LYS A 188 -13.89 -11.88 -9.21
CA LYS A 188 -15.36 -11.93 -9.26
C LYS A 188 -15.97 -12.25 -7.89
N ARG A 189 -15.26 -13.01 -7.06
CA ARG A 189 -15.71 -13.45 -5.73
C ARG A 189 -15.33 -12.47 -4.64
N VAL A 190 -14.11 -11.92 -4.70
CA VAL A 190 -13.53 -11.10 -3.62
C VAL A 190 -13.42 -9.63 -4.04
N PRO A 191 -14.12 -8.71 -3.36
CA PRO A 191 -14.06 -7.28 -3.65
C PRO A 191 -12.67 -6.71 -3.36
N ARG A 192 -12.32 -5.57 -4.00
CA ARG A 192 -10.98 -4.98 -3.90
C ARG A 192 -10.63 -4.57 -2.48
N ALA A 193 -11.42 -3.67 -1.91
CA ALA A 193 -11.11 -3.04 -0.62
C ALA A 193 -12.23 -3.15 0.41
N VAL A 194 -13.51 -3.20 0.02
CA VAL A 194 -14.62 -3.22 0.98
C VAL A 194 -15.26 -4.63 1.02
N PRO A 195 -15.37 -5.28 2.19
CA PRO A 195 -15.77 -6.69 2.33
C PRO A 195 -17.28 -6.95 2.16
N TRP A 196 -17.94 -6.39 1.15
CA TRP A 196 -19.41 -6.46 1.02
C TRP A 196 -19.96 -7.82 0.54
N ARG A 197 -19.12 -8.71 0.00
CA ARG A 197 -19.54 -10.03 -0.54
C ARG A 197 -19.41 -11.17 0.46
N GLY A 198 -18.96 -10.88 1.69
CA GLY A 198 -18.65 -11.90 2.68
C GLY A 198 -17.35 -12.67 2.36
N ARG A 199 -17.15 -13.80 3.05
CA ARG A 199 -15.94 -14.62 2.98
C ARG A 199 -15.99 -15.57 1.80
N ALA A 200 -15.04 -15.48 0.88
CA ALA A 200 -14.86 -16.49 -0.17
C ALA A 200 -14.46 -17.85 0.44
N PRO A 201 -14.85 -18.99 -0.17
CA PRO A 201 -14.36 -20.31 0.23
C PRO A 201 -12.82 -20.38 0.12
N ALA A 202 -12.21 -21.27 0.90
CA ALA A 202 -10.78 -21.55 0.74
C ALA A 202 -10.55 -22.19 -0.64
N GLY A 203 -9.36 -22.00 -1.22
CA GLY A 203 -8.96 -22.81 -2.37
C GLY A 203 -8.99 -24.28 -1.97
N GLU A 204 -9.64 -25.13 -2.77
CA GLU A 204 -9.51 -26.57 -2.66
C GLU A 204 -8.16 -26.90 -3.33
N GLY A 205 -7.18 -27.28 -2.51
CA GLY A 205 -5.90 -27.79 -2.97
C GLY A 205 -6.00 -29.23 -3.48
#